data_AF-A0A453CYU8-F1
#
_entry.id   AF-A0A453CYU8-F1
#
_cell.length_a   1.000
_cell.length_b   1.000
_cell.length_c   1.000
_cell.angle_alpha   90.00
_cell.angle_beta   90.00
_cell.angle_gamma   90.00
#
_symmetry.space_group_name_H-M   'P 1'
#
loop_
_entity.id
_entity.type
_entity.pdbx_description
1 polymer ?
#
loop_
_entity_poly.entity_id
_entity_poly.type
_entity_poly.pdbx_seq_one_letter_code
_entity_poly.pdbx_strand_id
1 'polypeptide(L)'
;IAWKKLALVLGQNNFEVDYGSEEHASIVYKTLAVDKELQPDKVRREMTVSGGKLLVRFEAVEARFLRASFSAFVDLMVLITKLVEEYGVSKEEHS
;
A
#
# COMPACT_ATOMS: atom_id res chain seq x y z
N ILE A 1 0.13 -16.96 -10.56
CA ILE A 1 1.27 -16.93 -9.61
C ILE A 1 1.20 -15.70 -8.68
N ALA A 2 0.01 -15.19 -8.30
CA ALA A 2 -0.04 -13.95 -7.49
C ALA A 2 -1.09 -13.92 -6.35
N TRP A 3 -1.70 -15.05 -5.99
CA TRP A 3 -2.69 -15.06 -4.88
C TRP A 3 -2.11 -15.60 -3.56
N LYS A 4 -0.91 -16.21 -3.59
CA LYS A 4 -0.27 -16.82 -2.41
C LYS A 4 0.50 -15.85 -1.51
N LYS A 5 0.67 -14.58 -1.91
CA LYS A 5 1.36 -13.57 -1.08
C LYS A 5 0.41 -12.69 -0.27
N LEU A 6 -0.89 -12.70 -0.57
CA LEU A 6 -1.90 -11.97 0.20
C LEU A 6 -2.36 -12.78 1.41
N ALA A 7 -1.41 -13.31 2.20
CA ALA A 7 -1.69 -14.14 3.36
C ALA A 7 -2.60 -13.39 4.33
N LEU A 8 -3.89 -13.67 4.17
CA LEU A 8 -5.00 -13.23 4.99
C LEU A 8 -4.88 -13.96 6.33
N VAL A 9 -4.01 -13.47 7.21
CA VAL A 9 -4.08 -13.82 8.63
C VAL A 9 -5.08 -12.85 9.24
N LEU A 10 -6.30 -13.36 9.43
CA LEU A 10 -7.30 -12.77 10.33
C LEU A 10 -6.62 -12.55 11.69
N GLY A 11 -6.15 -11.32 11.94
CA GLY A 11 -5.44 -10.97 13.17
C GLY A 11 -4.20 -10.08 13.00
N GLN A 12 -3.80 -9.71 11.79
CA GLN A 12 -2.75 -8.71 11.59
C GLN A 12 -3.28 -7.59 10.70
N ASN A 13 -3.50 -6.41 11.29
CA ASN A 13 -3.78 -5.17 10.53
C ASN A 13 -2.53 -4.68 9.76
N ASN A 14 -1.51 -5.54 9.61
CA ASN A 14 -0.22 -5.23 9.03
C ASN A 14 -0.02 -6.09 7.81
N PHE A 15 0.47 -5.50 6.73
CA PHE A 15 0.88 -6.25 5.55
C PHE A 15 2.05 -5.55 4.85
N GLU A 16 2.76 -6.31 4.03
CA GLU A 16 3.82 -5.79 3.18
C GLU A 16 3.56 -6.11 1.70
N VAL A 17 4.01 -5.21 0.83
CA VAL A 17 4.05 -5.41 -0.61
C VAL A 17 5.46 -5.14 -1.10
N ASP A 18 6.00 -6.09 -1.85
CA ASP A 18 7.35 -6.04 -2.40
C ASP A 18 7.30 -5.57 -3.84
N TYR A 19 7.88 -4.39 -4.10
CA TYR A 19 7.91 -3.74 -5.40
C TYR A 19 9.24 -3.96 -6.14
N GLY A 20 10.19 -4.72 -5.57
CA GLY A 20 11.48 -5.05 -6.20
C GLY A 20 12.47 -3.90 -6.33
N SER A 21 12.05 -2.64 -6.16
CA SER A 21 12.93 -1.46 -6.14
C SER A 21 12.45 -0.42 -5.13
N GLU A 22 13.40 0.30 -4.52
CA GLU A 22 13.12 1.39 -3.59
C GLU A 22 12.36 2.54 -4.28
N GLU A 23 12.65 2.77 -5.56
CA GLU A 23 11.99 3.78 -6.39
C GLU A 23 10.50 3.47 -6.58
N HIS A 24 10.16 2.25 -6.99
CA HIS A 24 8.76 1.83 -7.17
C HIS A 24 7.99 1.87 -5.85
N ALA A 25 8.56 1.33 -4.78
CA ALA A 25 7.94 1.39 -3.46
C ALA A 25 7.72 2.84 -3.00
N SER A 26 8.67 3.74 -3.30
CA SER A 26 8.56 5.17 -3.00
C SER A 26 7.48 5.88 -3.81
N ILE A 27 7.32 5.56 -5.10
CA ILE A 27 6.25 6.12 -5.95
C ILE A 27 4.88 5.72 -5.37
N VAL A 28 4.71 4.43 -5.06
CA VAL A 28 3.46 3.92 -4.49
C VAL A 28 3.18 4.58 -3.14
N TYR A 29 4.18 4.64 -2.24
CA TYR A 29 4.06 5.29 -0.95
C TYR A 29 3.60 6.75 -1.09
N LYS A 30 4.30 7.55 -1.90
CA LYS A 30 4.00 8.97 -2.06
C LYS A 30 2.59 9.20 -2.61
N THR A 31 2.15 8.34 -3.53
CA THR A 31 0.82 8.41 -4.13
C THR A 31 -0.27 8.08 -3.09
N LEU A 32 -0.04 7.08 -2.23
CA LEU A 32 -0.98 6.67 -1.20
C LEU A 32 -0.96 7.58 0.05
N ALA A 33 0.12 8.32 0.30
CA ALA A 33 0.30 9.13 1.52
C ALA A 33 -0.39 10.50 1.49
N VAL A 34 -0.95 10.90 0.34
CA VAL A 34 -1.52 12.25 0.15
C VAL A 34 -2.69 12.51 1.11
N ASP A 35 -3.58 11.52 1.27
CA ASP A 35 -4.77 11.67 2.09
C ASP A 35 -4.62 10.98 3.45
N LYS A 36 -4.94 11.75 4.49
CA LYS A 36 -5.12 11.23 5.85
C LYS A 36 -6.47 10.54 5.98
N GLU A 37 -6.56 9.62 6.94
CA GLU A 37 -7.85 9.02 7.30
C GLU A 37 -8.86 10.08 7.77
N LEU A 38 -10.12 9.95 7.35
CA LEU A 38 -11.19 10.92 7.66
C LEU A 38 -11.52 11.00 9.16
N GLN A 39 -11.27 9.93 9.91
CA GLN A 39 -11.56 9.81 11.35
C GLN A 39 -10.33 9.23 12.08
N PRO A 40 -9.26 10.03 12.26
CA PRO A 40 -7.97 9.56 12.79
C PRO A 40 -8.04 9.10 14.25
N ASP A 41 -9.09 9.47 14.98
CA ASP A 41 -9.41 8.97 16.33
C ASP A 41 -9.97 7.53 16.30
N LYS A 42 -10.57 7.11 15.17
CA LYS A 42 -11.23 5.81 15.04
C LYS A 42 -10.50 4.83 14.16
N VAL A 43 -9.74 5.33 13.19
CA VAL A 43 -8.87 4.52 12.32
C VAL A 43 -7.62 5.30 11.95
N ARG A 44 -6.48 4.64 12.07
CA ARG A 44 -5.16 5.18 11.73
C ARG A 44 -4.47 4.23 10.77
N ARG A 45 -3.70 4.82 9.85
CA ARG A 45 -2.82 4.13 8.92
C ARG A 45 -1.41 4.66 9.08
N GLU A 46 -0.46 3.75 9.22
CA GLU A 46 0.97 4.03 9.19
C GLU A 46 1.58 3.28 8.00
N MET A 47 2.49 3.96 7.30
CA MET A 47 3.16 3.40 6.13
C MET A 47 4.64 3.74 6.17
N THR A 48 5.48 2.80 5.78
CA THR A 48 6.93 3.00 5.64
C THR A 48 7.44 2.24 4.42
N VAL A 49 8.47 2.80 3.78
CA VAL A 49 9.22 2.09 2.74
C VAL A 49 10.55 1.61 3.31
N SER A 50 10.92 0.36 3.02
CA SER A 50 12.22 -0.18 3.40
C SER A 50 12.61 -1.33 2.47
N GLY A 51 13.73 -1.19 1.76
CA GLY A 51 14.33 -2.27 0.98
C GLY A 51 13.47 -2.70 -0.21
N GLY A 52 12.88 -1.73 -0.91
CA GLY A 52 11.96 -1.99 -2.02
C GLY A 52 10.57 -2.50 -1.61
N LYS A 53 10.25 -2.47 -0.32
CA LYS A 53 8.96 -2.91 0.20
C LYS A 53 8.18 -1.76 0.82
N LEU A 54 6.87 -1.76 0.61
CA LEU A 54 5.91 -0.95 1.35
C LEU A 54 5.36 -1.76 2.52
N LEU A 55 5.52 -1.26 3.74
CA LEU A 55 4.92 -1.82 4.94
C LEU A 55 3.76 -0.92 5.36
N VAL A 56 2.62 -1.52 5.66
CA VAL A 56 1.39 -0.81 6.03
C VAL A 56 0.84 -1.40 7.32
N ARG A 57 0.48 -0.54 8.28
CA ARG A 57 -0.18 -0.88 9.54
C ARG A 57 -1.47 -0.08 9.68
N PHE A 58 -2.56 -0.76 10.02
CA PHE A 58 -3.81 -0.14 10.42
C PHE A 58 -4.11 -0.35 11.90
N GLU A 59 -4.73 0.64 12.51
CA GLU A 59 -5.29 0.55 13.85
C GLU A 59 -6.71 1.09 13.81
N ALA A 60 -7.65 0.43 14.46
CA ALA A 60 -9.01 0.96 14.56
C ALA A 60 -9.69 0.53 15.86
N VAL A 61 -10.57 1.39 16.36
CA VAL A 61 -11.34 1.13 17.59
C VAL A 61 -12.47 0.11 17.37
N GLU A 62 -12.94 -0.04 16.12
CA GLU A 62 -13.96 -1.01 15.75
C GLU A 62 -13.69 -1.60 14.36
N ALA A 63 -14.09 -2.85 14.16
CA ALA A 63 -13.91 -3.57 12.89
C ALA A 63 -14.54 -2.87 11.68
N ARG A 64 -15.62 -2.10 11.86
CA ARG A 64 -16.28 -1.37 10.76
C ARG A 64 -15.40 -0.24 10.19
N PHE A 65 -14.64 0.46 11.03
CA PHE A 65 -13.75 1.53 10.59
C PHE A 65 -12.53 0.95 9.89
N LEU A 66 -11.96 -0.13 10.45
CA LEU A 66 -10.91 -0.89 9.80
C LEU A 66 -11.34 -1.37 8.42
N ARG A 67 -12.49 -2.03 8.32
CA ARG A 67 -13.01 -2.58 7.05
C ARG A 67 -13.19 -1.49 5.99
N ALA A 68 -13.82 -0.37 6.35
CA ALA A 68 -14.08 0.71 5.40
C ALA A 68 -12.77 1.34 4.88
N SER A 69 -11.86 1.71 5.78
CA SER A 69 -10.59 2.36 5.43
C SER A 69 -9.64 1.41 4.68
N PHE A 70 -9.49 0.17 5.17
CA PHE A 70 -8.64 -0.84 4.56
C PHE A 70 -9.11 -1.20 3.14
N SER A 71 -10.41 -1.39 2.93
CA SER A 71 -10.94 -1.70 1.59
C SER A 71 -10.64 -0.58 0.59
N ALA A 72 -10.92 0.67 0.96
CA ALA A 72 -10.63 1.82 0.10
C ALA A 72 -9.13 1.94 -0.21
N PHE A 73 -8.28 1.71 0.79
CA PHE A 73 -6.82 1.72 0.61
C PHE A 73 -6.35 0.65 -0.37
N VAL A 74 -6.79 -0.60 -0.18
CA VAL A 74 -6.36 -1.72 -1.03
C VAL A 74 -6.81 -1.54 -2.47
N ASP A 75 -8.04 -1.04 -2.70
CA ASP A 75 -8.54 -0.75 -4.05
C ASP A 75 -7.62 0.26 -4.78
N LEU A 76 -7.25 1.35 -4.09
CA LEU A 76 -6.35 2.35 -4.63
C LEU A 76 -4.91 1.82 -4.82
N MET A 77 -4.40 1.06 -3.84
CA MET A 77 -3.07 0.46 -3.91
C MET A 77 -2.95 -0.51 -5.10
N VAL A 78 -3.98 -1.32 -5.37
CA VAL A 78 -4.00 -2.22 -6.53
C VAL A 78 -3.94 -1.43 -7.83
N LEU A 79 -4.67 -0.31 -7.93
CA LEU A 79 -4.64 0.55 -9.10
C LEU A 79 -3.24 1.15 -9.34
N ILE A 80 -2.64 1.72 -8.29
CA ILE A 80 -1.30 2.34 -8.39
C ILE A 80 -0.23 1.29 -8.66
N THR A 81 -0.36 0.09 -8.07
CA THR A 81 0.56 -1.02 -8.34
C THR A 81 0.57 -1.38 -9.82
N LYS A 82 -0.60 -1.52 -10.44
CA LYS A 82 -0.70 -1.76 -11.89
C LYS A 82 -0.08 -0.63 -12.70
N LEU A 83 -0.31 0.62 -12.29
CA LEU A 83 0.28 1.79 -12.96
C LEU A 83 1.82 1.76 -12.90
N VAL A 84 2.40 1.41 -11.76
CA VAL A 84 3.86 1.30 -11.59
C VAL A 84 4.42 0.07 -12.31
N GLU A 85 3.68 -1.04 -12.36
CA GLU A 85 4.10 -2.20 -13.16
C GLU A 85 4.09 -1.91 -14.68
N GLU A 86 3.13 -1.11 -15.15
CA GLU A 86 2.96 -0.78 -16.57
C GLU A 86 3.84 0.40 -17.02
N TYR A 87 4.08 1.39 -16.14
CA TYR A 87 4.74 2.64 -16.50
C TYR A 87 5.89 3.04 -15.57
N GLY A 88 6.20 2.26 -14.53
CA GLY A 88 7.09 2.65 -13.43
C GLY A 88 8.57 2.75 -13.77
N VAL A 89 9.00 2.48 -15.00
CA VAL A 89 10.31 2.92 -15.52
C VAL A 89 10.13 3.15 -17.03
N SER A 90 10.02 4.42 -17.44
CA SER A 90 10.39 4.75 -18.81
C SER A 90 11.91 4.60 -18.88
N LYS A 91 12.38 3.58 -19.59
CA LYS A 91 13.77 3.59 -20.03
C LYS A 91 13.91 4.83 -20.89
N GLU A 92 14.74 5.77 -20.46
CA GLU A 92 15.36 6.72 -21.39
C GLU A 92 16.19 5.88 -22.37
N GLU A 93 15.56 5.52 -23.49
CA GLU A 93 16.27 5.26 -24.73
C GLU A 93 16.91 6.59 -25.15
N HIS A 94 18.17 6.81 -24.75
CA HIS A 94 19.17 7.54 -25.54
C HIS A 94 20.49 7.65 -24.75
N SER A 95 21.47 6.80 -25.05
CA SER A 95 22.57 7.16 -25.96
C SER A 95 23.53 6.01 -26.19
#